data_AF-A0A258L8J9-F1
#
_entry.id   AF-A0A258L8J9-F1
#
_cell.length_a   1.000
_cell.length_b   1.000
_cell.length_c   1.000
_cell.angle_alpha   90.00
_cell.angle_beta   90.00
_cell.angle_gamma   90.00
#
_symmetry.space_group_name_H-M   'P 1'
#
loop_
_entity.id
_entity.type
_entity.pdbx_description
1 polymer ?
#
loop_
_entity_poly.entity_id
_entity_poly.type
_entity_poly.pdbx_seq_one_letter_code
_entity_poly.pdbx_strand_id
1 'polypeptide(L)'
;MDNRSSENAEWDDELLTLEFGDLKLEGYDLDLTGFNEEELARLLADEAENEADPDAAPDVPEVPVSRPGDLWILGNHRVLCGDATVLTDVEKLMDGHLADMCWQDPPYNVDYANAAKDKKRSKDRRILNDALGDGFSAFLYDAMVNTLLVTKGACYVCMSSSELHTLQKAWVDAGGKWSTFVIWAKNTFTLGRSDYQRQYEPILYGWKQGSDHYWCGARDQGDVWFFDKPRVNDLHPTMKPVELVERAITNSSKSRDIILDLFGGSGSTLIAAERTGRSARLMELDPKYVDVIVTRWQDYTGNAATLDGDEQTFDDLKAQRRPKDAA
;
A
#
# COMPACT_ATOMS: atom_id res chain seq x y z
N MET A 1 16.33 -50.97 -35.25
CA MET A 1 15.79 -49.61 -35.26
C MET A 1 16.04 -49.07 -33.88
N ASP A 2 17.01 -48.17 -33.77
CA ASP A 2 17.37 -47.50 -32.53
C ASP A 2 16.41 -46.30 -32.37
N ASN A 3 15.58 -46.31 -31.33
CA ASN A 3 14.57 -45.28 -31.08
C ASN A 3 15.22 -44.14 -30.29
N ARG A 4 16.02 -43.31 -30.97
CA ARG A 4 16.70 -42.14 -30.39
C ARG A 4 15.84 -40.87 -30.43
N SER A 5 14.55 -40.98 -30.09
CA SER A 5 13.66 -39.80 -30.04
C SER A 5 13.90 -38.91 -28.81
N SER A 6 14.68 -39.36 -27.83
CA SER A 6 14.95 -38.64 -26.58
C SER A 6 16.22 -37.78 -26.58
N GLU A 7 17.00 -37.77 -27.68
CA GLU A 7 18.30 -37.08 -27.72
C GLU A 7 18.22 -35.66 -28.33
N ASN A 8 17.06 -35.19 -28.79
CA ASN A 8 16.87 -33.85 -29.38
C ASN A 8 15.55 -33.17 -28.94
N ALA A 9 15.09 -33.41 -27.72
CA ALA A 9 13.98 -32.62 -27.16
C ALA A 9 14.60 -31.50 -26.30
N GLU A 10 14.79 -30.33 -26.91
CA GLU A 10 15.10 -29.10 -26.18
C GLU A 10 13.79 -28.50 -25.69
N TRP A 11 13.79 -28.02 -24.44
CA TRP A 11 12.64 -27.28 -23.91
C TRP A 11 12.55 -25.92 -24.58
N ASP A 12 11.33 -25.45 -24.79
CA ASP A 12 11.07 -24.06 -25.12
C ASP A 12 11.02 -23.30 -23.80
N ASP A 13 12.15 -22.69 -23.41
CA ASP A 13 12.29 -22.03 -22.10
C ASP A 13 11.32 -20.85 -21.93
N GLU A 14 10.88 -20.21 -23.02
CA GLU A 14 9.89 -19.13 -22.98
C GLU A 14 8.50 -19.68 -22.62
N LEU A 15 8.06 -20.75 -23.29
CA LEU A 15 6.78 -21.40 -22.98
C LEU A 15 6.81 -22.07 -21.60
N LEU A 16 7.93 -22.67 -21.25
CA LEU A 16 8.11 -23.35 -19.98
C LEU A 16 8.01 -22.37 -18.81
N THR A 17 8.59 -21.18 -18.95
CA THR A 17 8.50 -20.10 -17.96
C THR A 17 7.05 -19.65 -17.73
N LEU A 18 6.28 -19.46 -18.81
CA LEU A 18 4.85 -19.09 -18.74
C LEU A 18 4.02 -20.13 -17.98
N GLU A 19 4.19 -21.41 -18.32
CA GLU A 19 3.44 -22.51 -17.68
C GLU A 19 3.81 -22.67 -16.20
N PHE A 20 5.08 -22.43 -15.83
CA PHE A 20 5.53 -22.44 -14.44
C PHE A 20 4.98 -21.27 -13.63
N GLY A 21 4.89 -20.08 -14.24
CA GLY A 21 4.21 -18.92 -13.68
C GLY A 21 2.74 -19.19 -13.38
N ASP A 22 2.02 -19.73 -14.37
CA ASP A 22 0.59 -20.09 -14.24
C ASP A 22 0.37 -21.15 -13.15
N LEU A 23 1.19 -22.21 -13.12
CA LEU A 23 1.11 -23.24 -12.07
C LEU A 23 1.39 -22.68 -10.67
N LYS A 24 2.30 -21.71 -10.56
CA LYS A 24 2.58 -21.01 -9.30
C LYS A 24 1.37 -20.18 -8.85
N LEU A 25 0.73 -19.46 -9.78
CA LEU A 25 -0.48 -18.66 -9.53
C LEU A 25 -1.66 -19.54 -9.11
N GLU A 26 -1.79 -20.74 -9.69
CA GLU A 26 -2.80 -21.74 -9.32
C GLU A 26 -2.47 -22.49 -8.01
N GLY A 27 -1.30 -22.23 -7.41
CA GLY A 27 -0.91 -22.75 -6.10
C GLY A 27 -0.39 -24.19 -6.12
N TYR A 28 0.12 -24.66 -7.25
CA TYR A 28 0.74 -25.98 -7.36
C TYR A 28 2.14 -26.01 -6.72
N ASP A 29 2.50 -27.16 -6.18
CA ASP A 29 3.83 -27.42 -5.64
C ASP A 29 4.81 -27.71 -6.78
N LEU A 30 5.66 -26.73 -7.08
CA LEU A 30 6.60 -26.79 -8.19
C LEU A 30 7.77 -27.75 -7.94
N ASP A 31 8.02 -28.17 -6.68
CA ASP A 31 9.05 -29.16 -6.34
C ASP A 31 8.74 -30.54 -6.93
N LEU A 32 7.48 -30.77 -7.32
CA LEU A 32 7.01 -32.02 -7.93
C LEU A 32 7.26 -32.09 -9.45
N THR A 33 7.70 -31.00 -10.06
CA THR A 33 7.88 -30.90 -11.52
C THR A 33 9.22 -31.47 -12.01
N GLY A 34 10.13 -31.78 -11.08
CA GLY A 34 11.44 -32.38 -11.38
C GLY A 34 12.54 -31.36 -11.70
N PHE A 35 12.23 -30.06 -11.68
CA PHE A 35 13.20 -28.98 -11.74
C PHE A 35 13.79 -28.73 -10.35
N ASN A 36 15.08 -28.41 -10.28
CA ASN A 36 15.70 -28.04 -9.01
C ASN A 36 15.46 -26.56 -8.68
N GLU A 37 15.69 -26.17 -7.42
CA GLU A 37 15.47 -24.80 -6.94
C GLU A 37 16.22 -23.74 -7.77
N GLU A 38 17.43 -24.02 -8.25
CA GLU A 38 18.20 -23.07 -9.07
C GLU A 38 17.65 -22.93 -10.50
N GLU A 39 17.14 -24.01 -11.09
CA GLU A 39 16.51 -24.00 -12.41
C GLU A 39 15.16 -23.28 -12.37
N LEU A 40 14.37 -23.58 -11.34
CA LEU A 40 13.09 -22.92 -11.13
C LEU A 40 13.27 -21.42 -10.86
N ALA A 41 14.29 -21.05 -10.08
CA ALA A 41 14.65 -19.66 -9.84
C ALA A 41 15.11 -18.93 -11.11
N ARG A 42 15.79 -19.62 -12.06
CA ARG A 42 16.18 -19.02 -13.34
C ARG A 42 14.99 -18.83 -14.27
N LEU A 43 14.12 -19.83 -14.39
CA LEU A 43 12.91 -19.74 -15.22
C LEU A 43 11.97 -18.64 -14.71
N LEU A 44 11.77 -18.55 -13.39
CA LEU A 44 10.94 -17.50 -12.78
C LEU A 44 11.63 -16.13 -12.69
N ALA A 45 12.92 -16.01 -12.98
CA ALA A 45 13.63 -14.73 -12.98
C ALA A 45 13.23 -13.87 -14.20
N ASP A 46 12.95 -14.50 -15.34
CA ASP A 46 12.55 -13.79 -16.57
C ASP A 46 11.10 -13.27 -16.49
N GLU A 47 10.23 -13.87 -15.67
CA GLU A 47 8.94 -13.26 -15.29
C GLU A 47 9.14 -12.00 -14.45
N ALA A 48 10.12 -12.00 -13.53
CA ALA A 48 10.40 -10.85 -12.69
C ALA A 48 10.94 -9.64 -13.49
N GLU A 49 11.59 -9.86 -14.64
CA GLU A 49 11.98 -8.78 -15.56
C GLU A 49 10.81 -8.21 -16.38
N ASN A 50 9.72 -8.97 -16.57
CA ASN A 50 8.48 -8.53 -17.22
C ASN A 50 7.39 -8.06 -16.25
N GLU A 51 7.61 -8.19 -14.93
CA GLU A 51 6.67 -7.74 -13.92
C GLU A 51 6.63 -6.20 -13.89
N ALA A 52 5.42 -5.62 -13.97
CA ALA A 52 5.26 -4.17 -13.85
C ALA A 52 5.86 -3.69 -12.51
N ASP A 53 6.68 -2.63 -12.55
CA ASP A 53 7.29 -2.03 -11.36
C ASP A 53 6.21 -1.78 -10.30
N PRO A 54 6.22 -2.49 -9.15
CA PRO A 54 5.16 -2.38 -8.16
C PRO A 54 5.11 -0.99 -7.52
N ASP A 55 6.22 -0.25 -7.54
CA ASP A 55 6.31 1.12 -7.07
C ASP A 55 5.89 2.15 -8.13
N ALA A 56 5.59 1.75 -9.37
CA ALA A 56 5.06 2.68 -10.36
C ALA A 56 3.70 3.23 -9.92
N ALA A 57 3.56 4.56 -9.97
CA ALA A 57 2.30 5.25 -9.67
C ALA A 57 2.01 6.30 -10.75
N PRO A 58 0.74 6.45 -11.17
CA PRO A 58 0.34 7.38 -12.20
C PRO A 58 0.43 8.84 -11.75
N ASP A 59 0.39 9.76 -12.70
CA ASP A 59 0.25 11.20 -12.46
C ASP A 59 -1.01 11.52 -11.65
N VAL A 60 -0.89 12.47 -10.71
CA VAL A 60 -2.06 13.03 -10.00
C VAL A 60 -2.92 13.80 -11.01
N PRO A 61 -4.22 13.44 -11.17
CA PRO A 61 -5.10 14.15 -12.09
C PRO A 61 -5.42 15.56 -11.59
N GLU A 62 -5.56 16.51 -12.50
CA GLU A 62 -6.00 17.87 -12.15
C GLU A 62 -7.48 17.92 -11.78
N VAL A 63 -8.30 17.18 -12.53
CA VAL A 63 -9.75 17.04 -12.33
C VAL A 63 -10.02 15.58 -11.93
N PRO A 64 -10.36 15.32 -10.65
CA PRO A 64 -10.64 13.95 -10.23
C PRO A 64 -11.98 13.46 -10.78
N VAL A 65 -12.00 12.19 -11.13
CA VAL A 65 -13.19 11.39 -11.40
C VAL A 65 -13.89 11.15 -10.08
N SER A 66 -13.20 10.67 -9.04
CA SER A 66 -13.80 10.36 -7.74
C SER A 66 -14.39 11.59 -7.04
N ARG A 67 -15.35 11.35 -6.15
CA ARG A 67 -15.97 12.36 -5.28
C ARG A 67 -16.04 11.86 -3.84
N PRO A 68 -16.11 12.77 -2.85
CA PRO A 68 -16.35 12.39 -1.46
C PRO A 68 -17.58 11.48 -1.33
N GLY A 69 -17.41 10.36 -0.64
CA GLY A 69 -18.41 9.32 -0.47
C GLY A 69 -18.41 8.23 -1.54
N ASP A 70 -17.73 8.41 -2.67
CA ASP A 70 -17.60 7.36 -3.70
C ASP A 70 -16.82 6.17 -3.11
N LEU A 71 -17.34 4.97 -3.30
CA LEU A 71 -16.73 3.71 -2.90
C LEU A 71 -16.44 2.90 -4.16
N TRP A 72 -15.16 2.64 -4.42
CA TRP A 72 -14.69 1.86 -5.56
C TRP A 72 -14.44 0.41 -5.15
N ILE A 73 -14.87 -0.51 -6.01
CA ILE A 73 -14.60 -1.94 -5.93
C ILE A 73 -13.54 -2.30 -6.96
N LEU A 74 -12.44 -2.88 -6.50
CA LEU A 74 -11.26 -3.21 -7.30
C LEU A 74 -10.93 -4.68 -7.07
N GLY A 75 -11.59 -5.59 -7.80
CA GLY A 75 -11.53 -7.02 -7.50
C GLY A 75 -12.06 -7.30 -6.08
N ASN A 76 -11.20 -7.83 -5.21
CA ASN A 76 -11.54 -8.06 -3.79
C ASN A 76 -11.21 -6.87 -2.87
N HIS A 77 -10.63 -5.79 -3.42
CA HIS A 77 -10.25 -4.59 -2.69
C HIS A 77 -11.37 -3.55 -2.72
N ARG A 78 -11.35 -2.64 -1.75
CA ARG A 78 -12.24 -1.47 -1.71
C ARG A 78 -11.45 -0.21 -1.39
N VAL A 79 -11.81 0.88 -2.05
CA VAL A 79 -11.23 2.22 -1.81
C VAL A 79 -12.38 3.20 -1.62
N LEU A 80 -12.47 3.83 -0.45
CA LEU A 80 -13.45 4.88 -0.16
C LEU A 80 -12.80 6.26 -0.24
N CYS A 81 -13.44 7.18 -0.96
CA CYS A 81 -13.16 8.60 -0.81
C CYS A 81 -13.84 9.12 0.46
N GLY A 82 -13.11 9.24 1.57
CA GLY A 82 -13.69 9.47 2.89
C GLY A 82 -12.69 9.96 3.93
N ASP A 83 -13.19 10.22 5.14
CA ASP A 83 -12.39 10.75 6.25
C ASP A 83 -12.12 9.69 7.33
N ALA A 84 -10.84 9.41 7.59
CA ALA A 84 -10.39 8.43 8.58
C ALA A 84 -10.89 8.71 10.00
N THR A 85 -11.24 9.95 10.31
CA THR A 85 -11.77 10.37 11.62
C THR A 85 -13.28 10.17 11.74
N VAL A 86 -13.98 9.95 10.62
CA VAL A 86 -15.44 9.78 10.59
C VAL A 86 -15.80 8.29 10.64
N LEU A 87 -16.36 7.86 11.78
CA LEU A 87 -16.69 6.44 11.99
C LEU A 87 -17.63 5.86 10.92
N THR A 88 -18.61 6.62 10.44
CA THR A 88 -19.55 6.14 9.41
C THR A 88 -18.88 5.85 8.07
N ASP A 89 -17.81 6.56 7.74
CA ASP A 89 -17.00 6.29 6.54
C ASP A 89 -16.23 4.97 6.72
N VAL A 90 -15.66 4.76 7.92
CA VAL A 90 -14.94 3.53 8.26
C VAL A 90 -15.89 2.33 8.25
N GLU A 91 -17.09 2.45 8.81
CA GLU A 91 -18.12 1.42 8.76
C GLU A 91 -18.54 1.08 7.32
N LYS A 92 -18.72 2.09 6.46
CA LYS A 92 -19.02 1.89 5.03
C LYS A 92 -17.90 1.12 4.32
N LEU A 93 -16.65 1.52 4.54
CA LEU A 93 -15.47 0.87 3.94
C LEU A 93 -15.31 -0.60 4.41
N MET A 94 -15.62 -0.86 5.67
CA MET A 94 -15.46 -2.18 6.26
C MET A 94 -16.63 -3.13 5.98
N ASP A 95 -17.84 -2.61 5.78
CA ASP A 95 -19.05 -3.39 5.46
C ASP A 95 -19.27 -4.55 6.44
N GLY A 96 -19.17 -4.25 7.74
CA GLY A 96 -19.38 -5.22 8.83
C GLY A 96 -18.23 -6.21 9.05
N HIS A 97 -17.16 -6.16 8.27
CA HIS A 97 -15.96 -6.97 8.49
C HIS A 97 -14.94 -6.29 9.43
N LEU A 98 -14.06 -7.08 10.04
CA LEU A 98 -12.89 -6.58 10.77
C LEU A 98 -11.62 -6.87 9.97
N ALA A 99 -10.67 -5.94 9.98
CA ALA A 99 -9.36 -6.11 9.38
C ALA A 99 -8.48 -7.01 10.25
N ASP A 100 -7.73 -7.92 9.62
CA ASP A 100 -6.78 -8.82 10.27
C ASP A 100 -5.51 -8.08 10.70
N MET A 101 -5.13 -7.04 9.97
CA MET A 101 -4.08 -6.10 10.37
C MET A 101 -4.28 -4.74 9.71
N CYS A 102 -3.53 -3.74 10.18
CA CYS A 102 -3.49 -2.44 9.54
C CYS A 102 -2.06 -2.02 9.17
N TRP A 103 -1.90 -1.39 8.02
CA TRP A 103 -0.71 -0.64 7.63
C TRP A 103 -1.19 0.73 7.18
N GLN A 104 -0.70 1.80 7.79
CA GLN A 104 -1.17 3.15 7.47
C GLN A 104 -0.04 4.17 7.55
N ASP A 105 -0.17 5.22 6.73
CA ASP A 105 0.79 6.32 6.63
C ASP A 105 0.08 7.68 6.76
N PRO A 106 -0.43 8.04 7.97
CA PRO A 106 -1.09 9.32 8.19
C PRO A 106 -0.19 10.52 7.88
N PRO A 107 -0.75 11.72 7.64
CA PRO A 107 0.03 12.95 7.52
C PRO A 107 0.95 13.20 8.73
N TYR A 108 2.08 13.87 8.52
CA TYR A 108 3.13 14.04 9.55
C TYR A 108 3.14 15.43 10.20
N ASN A 109 2.19 16.30 9.86
CA ASN A 109 2.10 17.67 10.36
C ASN A 109 3.35 18.52 10.01
N VAL A 110 4.01 18.21 8.88
CA VAL A 110 5.27 18.86 8.46
C VAL A 110 5.07 19.94 7.40
N ASP A 111 3.83 20.18 6.99
CA ASP A 111 3.43 21.16 5.99
C ASP A 111 4.22 21.01 4.67
N TYR A 112 4.25 19.77 4.16
CA TYR A 112 5.18 19.32 3.11
C TYR A 112 5.22 20.26 1.89
N ALA A 113 4.06 20.67 1.39
CA ALA A 113 3.93 21.41 0.14
C ALA A 113 4.14 22.93 0.25
N ASN A 114 4.24 23.48 1.47
CA ASN A 114 4.45 24.92 1.67
C ASN A 114 5.93 25.32 1.77
N ALA A 115 6.86 24.37 1.62
CA ALA A 115 8.28 24.66 1.53
C ALA A 115 8.59 25.60 0.34
N ALA A 116 9.50 26.56 0.53
CA ALA A 116 9.85 27.58 -0.46
C ALA A 116 10.32 27.00 -1.83
N LYS A 117 10.82 25.76 -1.85
CA LYS A 117 11.23 25.03 -3.05
C LYS A 117 10.03 24.54 -3.88
N ASP A 118 8.91 24.24 -3.24
CA ASP A 118 7.72 23.67 -3.87
C ASP A 118 6.76 24.75 -4.37
N LYS A 119 6.81 25.95 -3.76
CA LYS A 119 6.12 27.16 -4.28
C LYS A 119 6.56 27.59 -5.70
N LYS A 120 7.69 27.07 -6.19
CA LYS A 120 8.21 27.32 -7.56
C LYS A 120 7.78 26.25 -8.59
N ARG A 121 7.17 25.14 -8.16
CA ARG A 121 6.66 24.09 -9.04
C ARG A 121 5.23 24.45 -9.49
N SER A 122 4.83 24.09 -10.72
CA SER A 122 3.53 24.50 -11.28
C SER A 122 2.34 23.65 -10.83
N LYS A 123 2.57 22.50 -10.18
CA LYS A 123 1.52 21.57 -9.71
C LYS A 123 1.33 21.73 -8.20
N ASP A 124 0.08 21.87 -7.75
CA ASP A 124 -0.31 21.84 -6.33
C ASP A 124 -0.11 20.43 -5.75
N ARG A 125 0.71 20.31 -4.71
CA ARG A 125 1.09 19.02 -4.08
C ARG A 125 0.73 18.97 -2.60
N ARG A 126 -0.21 19.83 -2.17
CA ARG A 126 -0.63 19.89 -0.77
C ARG A 126 -1.24 18.57 -0.35
N ILE A 127 -0.76 18.06 0.79
CA ILE A 127 -1.32 16.92 1.48
C ILE A 127 -2.38 17.48 2.44
N LEU A 128 -3.62 17.00 2.31
CA LEU A 128 -4.69 17.39 3.23
C LEU A 128 -4.35 16.91 4.65
N ASN A 129 -4.70 17.71 5.66
CA ASN A 129 -4.41 17.44 7.07
C ASN A 129 -2.92 17.35 7.47
N ASP A 130 -1.99 17.83 6.64
CA ASP A 130 -0.54 17.83 6.95
C ASP A 130 -0.02 19.11 7.64
N ALA A 131 -0.91 20.01 8.07
CA ALA A 131 -0.57 21.27 8.74
C ALA A 131 -1.62 21.67 9.79
N LEU A 132 -1.95 20.74 10.69
CA LEU A 132 -3.00 20.89 11.70
C LEU A 132 -2.53 21.59 12.99
N GLY A 133 -1.21 21.77 13.19
CA GLY A 133 -0.67 22.41 14.37
C GLY A 133 -1.13 21.71 15.66
N ASP A 134 -1.71 22.46 16.59
CA ASP A 134 -2.21 21.93 17.88
C ASP A 134 -3.36 20.91 17.73
N GLY A 135 -4.06 20.90 16.58
CA GLY A 135 -5.13 19.95 16.30
C GLY A 135 -4.64 18.55 15.93
N PHE A 136 -3.35 18.38 15.63
CA PHE A 136 -2.80 17.12 15.11
C PHE A 136 -2.94 15.95 16.08
N SER A 137 -2.78 16.19 17.39
CA SER A 137 -2.93 15.12 18.39
C SER A 137 -4.37 14.59 18.46
N ALA A 138 -5.38 15.46 18.31
CA ALA A 138 -6.78 15.05 18.33
C ALA A 138 -7.12 14.25 17.06
N PHE A 139 -6.66 14.72 15.91
CA PHE A 139 -6.76 14.01 14.64
C PHE A 139 -6.19 12.59 14.71
N LEU A 140 -4.96 12.43 15.22
CA LEU A 140 -4.35 11.11 15.37
C LEU A 140 -5.16 10.24 16.35
N TYR A 141 -5.60 10.81 17.48
CA TYR A 141 -6.42 10.06 18.44
C TYR A 141 -7.70 9.51 17.81
N ASP A 142 -8.47 10.35 17.11
CA ASP A 142 -9.74 9.95 16.49
C ASP A 142 -9.51 8.86 15.41
N ALA A 143 -8.48 9.03 14.57
CA ALA A 143 -8.12 8.02 13.57
C ALA A 143 -7.66 6.71 14.22
N MET A 144 -6.86 6.75 15.29
CA MET A 144 -6.38 5.53 15.97
C MET A 144 -7.51 4.80 16.70
N VAL A 145 -8.47 5.54 17.28
CA VAL A 145 -9.70 4.94 17.85
C VAL A 145 -10.45 4.16 16.77
N ASN A 146 -10.68 4.77 15.61
CA ASN A 146 -11.37 4.10 14.51
C ASN A 146 -10.58 2.87 14.01
N THR A 147 -9.28 3.00 13.79
CA THR A 147 -8.40 1.87 13.40
C THR A 147 -8.49 0.71 14.38
N LEU A 148 -8.41 0.98 15.70
CA LEU A 148 -8.48 -0.06 16.75
C LEU A 148 -9.89 -0.64 16.97
N LEU A 149 -10.93 0.08 16.53
CA LEU A 149 -12.30 -0.42 16.58
C LEU A 149 -12.52 -1.53 15.55
N VAL A 150 -11.96 -1.37 14.35
CA VAL A 150 -12.19 -2.26 13.21
C VAL A 150 -11.03 -3.21 12.89
N THR A 151 -9.94 -3.20 13.65
CA THR A 151 -8.77 -4.09 13.45
C THR A 151 -8.61 -5.05 14.63
N LYS A 152 -8.50 -6.35 14.34
CA LYS A 152 -8.32 -7.40 15.37
C LYS A 152 -6.86 -7.83 15.57
N GLY A 153 -5.97 -7.57 14.62
CA GLY A 153 -4.56 -7.97 14.74
C GLY A 153 -3.58 -6.80 14.84
N ALA A 154 -2.39 -7.00 14.28
CA ALA A 154 -1.29 -6.05 14.39
C ALA A 154 -1.52 -4.80 13.55
N CYS A 155 -0.91 -3.71 13.99
CA CYS A 155 -0.99 -2.42 13.34
C CYS A 155 0.38 -1.78 13.19
N TYR A 156 0.60 -1.23 12.00
CA TYR A 156 1.80 -0.53 11.59
C TYR A 156 1.42 0.90 11.20
N VAL A 157 1.94 1.90 11.91
CA VAL A 157 1.62 3.31 11.64
C VAL A 157 2.91 4.08 11.42
N CYS A 158 3.15 4.48 10.18
CA CYS A 158 4.33 5.26 9.80
C CYS A 158 4.23 6.69 10.37
N MET A 159 5.36 7.29 10.74
CA MET A 159 5.37 8.66 11.24
C MET A 159 6.72 9.35 11.05
N SER A 160 6.73 10.68 11.05
CA SER A 160 7.97 11.43 11.23
C SER A 160 8.54 11.23 12.63
N SER A 161 9.86 11.14 12.73
CA SER A 161 10.58 11.17 14.01
C SER A 161 10.22 12.36 14.93
N SER A 162 9.75 13.48 14.38
CA SER A 162 9.34 14.66 15.16
C SER A 162 8.02 14.43 15.92
N GLU A 163 7.14 13.59 15.38
CA GLU A 163 5.79 13.38 15.88
C GLU A 163 5.58 12.02 16.55
N LEU A 164 6.67 11.25 16.76
CA LEU A 164 6.58 9.94 17.41
C LEU A 164 5.92 9.99 18.78
N HIS A 165 6.22 11.02 19.56
CA HIS A 165 5.64 11.20 20.88
C HIS A 165 4.13 11.47 20.82
N THR A 166 3.69 12.27 19.85
CA THR A 166 2.27 12.54 19.58
C THR A 166 1.55 11.27 19.16
N LEU A 167 2.09 10.52 18.19
CA LEU A 167 1.51 9.26 17.73
C LEU A 167 1.45 8.22 18.84
N GLN A 168 2.55 8.01 19.58
CA GLN A 168 2.57 7.00 20.65
C GLN A 168 1.55 7.32 21.74
N LYS A 169 1.43 8.60 22.12
CA LYS A 169 0.42 9.03 23.08
C LYS A 169 -0.99 8.80 22.56
N ALA A 170 -1.30 9.24 21.34
CA ALA A 170 -2.60 9.04 20.71
C ALA A 170 -2.97 7.54 20.62
N TRP A 171 -2.00 6.69 20.24
CA TRP A 171 -2.17 5.24 20.16
C TRP A 171 -2.53 4.62 21.51
N VAL A 172 -1.79 4.94 22.56
CA VAL A 172 -2.03 4.40 23.90
C VAL A 172 -3.35 4.90 24.47
N ASP A 173 -3.64 6.20 24.32
CA ASP A 173 -4.89 6.80 24.79
C ASP A 173 -6.11 6.21 24.07
N ALA A 174 -5.99 5.86 22.79
CA ALA A 174 -7.03 5.18 22.00
C ALA A 174 -7.26 3.71 22.42
N GLY A 175 -6.47 3.19 23.37
CA GLY A 175 -6.56 1.80 23.85
C GLY A 175 -5.62 0.84 23.11
N GLY A 176 -4.61 1.35 22.42
CA GLY A 176 -3.57 0.57 21.78
C GLY A 176 -2.47 0.12 22.75
N LYS A 177 -2.04 -1.12 22.61
CA LYS A 177 -0.76 -1.59 23.14
C LYS A 177 0.35 -1.19 22.17
N TRP A 178 1.30 -0.39 22.63
CA TRP A 178 2.54 -0.16 21.90
C TRP A 178 3.54 -1.29 22.21
N SER A 179 4.20 -1.82 21.18
CA SER A 179 5.24 -2.85 21.34
C SER A 179 6.63 -2.29 21.09
N THR A 180 6.86 -1.74 19.90
CA THR A 180 8.14 -1.13 19.51
C THR A 180 7.93 -0.12 18.38
N PHE A 181 9.00 0.56 17.99
CA PHE A 181 9.09 1.21 16.69
C PHE A 181 9.96 0.37 15.76
N VAL A 182 9.38 -0.07 14.65
CA VAL A 182 10.16 -0.58 13.53
C VAL A 182 10.77 0.60 12.78
N ILE A 183 12.03 0.51 12.41
CA ILE A 183 12.77 1.56 11.73
C ILE A 183 12.98 1.15 10.27
N TRP A 184 12.31 1.83 9.35
CA TRP A 184 12.66 1.76 7.94
C TRP A 184 13.94 2.58 7.69
N ALA A 185 15.06 1.90 7.52
CA ALA A 185 16.35 2.47 7.13
C ALA A 185 16.43 2.59 5.61
N LYS A 186 16.64 3.82 5.13
CA LYS A 186 16.68 4.16 3.70
C LYS A 186 18.10 4.05 3.15
N ASN A 187 18.23 3.67 1.89
CA ASN A 187 19.53 3.65 1.19
C ASN A 187 20.22 5.02 1.14
N THR A 188 19.46 6.11 1.12
CA THR A 188 19.98 7.48 1.03
C THR A 188 19.18 8.47 1.89
N PHE A 189 19.84 9.52 2.36
CA PHE A 189 19.17 10.69 2.96
C PHE A 189 19.10 11.85 1.96
N THR A 190 18.14 12.75 2.18
CA THR A 190 18.07 14.03 1.44
C THR A 190 18.84 15.09 2.21
N LEU A 191 19.75 15.80 1.52
CA LEU A 191 20.49 16.92 2.11
C LEU A 191 19.56 18.11 2.41
N GLY A 192 19.52 18.52 3.68
CA GLY A 192 18.81 19.68 4.17
C GLY A 192 19.69 20.56 5.07
N ARG A 193 19.06 21.47 5.81
CA ARG A 193 19.75 22.41 6.71
C ARG A 193 20.01 21.87 8.12
N SER A 194 19.56 20.65 8.41
CA SER A 194 19.71 20.02 9.71
C SER A 194 21.15 19.53 9.93
N ASP A 195 21.60 19.53 11.19
CA ASP A 195 22.91 18.98 11.57
C ASP A 195 23.01 17.48 11.26
N TYR A 196 21.89 16.76 11.41
CA TYR A 196 21.74 15.35 11.05
C TYR A 196 20.67 15.20 9.97
N GLN A 197 21.03 14.53 8.86
CA GLN A 197 20.11 14.25 7.78
C GLN A 197 19.36 12.96 8.06
N ARG A 198 18.02 13.01 8.03
CA ARG A 198 17.19 11.85 8.36
C ARG A 198 17.30 10.79 7.25
N GLN A 199 17.81 9.63 7.61
CA GLN A 199 17.94 8.45 6.73
C GLN A 199 16.99 7.32 7.11
N TYR A 200 15.96 7.60 7.91
CA TYR A 200 15.01 6.58 8.32
C TYR A 200 13.62 7.15 8.53
N GLU A 201 12.62 6.27 8.54
CA GLU A 201 11.28 6.55 9.02
C GLU A 201 10.89 5.52 10.10
N PRO A 202 10.45 5.97 11.29
CA PRO A 202 9.90 5.09 12.31
C PRO A 202 8.45 4.68 11.99
N ILE A 203 8.11 3.47 12.38
CA ILE A 203 6.80 2.84 12.20
C ILE A 203 6.38 2.29 13.55
N LEU A 204 5.29 2.82 14.12
CA LEU A 204 4.72 2.27 15.34
C LEU A 204 4.22 0.86 15.05
N TYR A 205 4.69 -0.12 15.85
CA TYR A 205 4.17 -1.47 15.84
C TYR A 205 3.43 -1.76 17.15
N GLY A 206 2.16 -2.17 17.03
CA GLY A 206 1.28 -2.40 18.17
C GLY A 206 0.01 -3.14 17.78
N TRP A 207 -0.90 -3.30 18.73
CA TRP A 207 -2.22 -3.90 18.53
C TRP A 207 -3.18 -3.41 19.62
N LYS A 208 -4.44 -3.82 19.58
CA LYS A 208 -5.42 -3.46 20.62
C LYS A 208 -5.02 -4.00 22.00
N GLN A 209 -5.02 -3.14 23.02
CA GLN A 209 -4.67 -3.55 24.38
C GLN A 209 -5.61 -4.65 24.88
N GLY A 210 -5.04 -5.70 25.49
CA GLY A 210 -5.78 -6.85 25.99
C GLY A 210 -6.24 -7.85 24.92
N SER A 211 -5.85 -7.64 23.65
CA SER A 211 -6.06 -8.60 22.57
C SER A 211 -4.75 -9.31 22.20
N ASP A 212 -4.87 -10.49 21.61
CA ASP A 212 -3.77 -11.13 20.88
C ASP A 212 -3.69 -10.59 19.46
N HIS A 213 -2.60 -10.89 18.76
CA HIS A 213 -2.44 -10.59 17.34
C HIS A 213 -1.85 -11.80 16.63
N TYR A 214 -2.11 -11.92 15.33
CA TYR A 214 -1.47 -12.93 14.52
C TYR A 214 -0.02 -12.52 14.20
N TRP A 215 0.89 -13.49 14.29
CA TRP A 215 2.29 -13.33 13.91
C TRP A 215 2.80 -14.66 13.33
N CYS A 216 3.35 -14.61 12.12
CA CYS A 216 4.06 -15.74 11.50
C CYS A 216 5.44 -15.36 10.94
N GLY A 217 5.94 -14.16 11.28
CA GLY A 217 7.33 -13.81 11.00
C GLY A 217 8.30 -14.73 11.74
N ALA A 218 9.48 -14.95 11.14
CA ALA A 218 10.54 -15.72 11.79
C ALA A 218 11.02 -15.06 13.10
N ARG A 219 11.69 -15.82 13.96
CA ARG A 219 12.17 -15.33 15.28
C ARG A 219 13.37 -14.39 15.18
N ASP A 220 13.88 -14.15 13.98
CA ASP A 220 15.03 -13.31 13.65
C ASP A 220 14.64 -11.98 12.98
N GLN A 221 13.34 -11.64 12.97
CA GLN A 221 12.87 -10.36 12.44
C GLN A 221 13.34 -9.21 13.36
N GLY A 222 14.43 -8.56 12.97
CA GLY A 222 14.90 -7.33 13.60
C GLY A 222 13.93 -6.17 13.40
N ASP A 223 14.01 -5.17 14.27
CA ASP A 223 13.20 -3.94 14.21
C ASP A 223 13.84 -2.83 13.36
N VAL A 224 14.92 -3.12 12.63
CA VAL A 224 15.51 -2.24 11.63
C VAL A 224 15.40 -2.91 10.26
N TRP A 225 14.66 -2.30 9.35
CA TRP A 225 14.35 -2.83 8.03
C TRP A 225 15.00 -1.96 6.96
N PHE A 226 15.84 -2.58 6.13
CA PHE A 226 16.54 -1.90 5.05
C PHE A 226 15.72 -2.05 3.78
N PHE A 227 15.17 -0.94 3.29
CA PHE A 227 14.48 -0.90 2.01
C PHE A 227 14.87 0.38 1.29
N ASP A 228 15.09 0.27 -0.01
CA ASP A 228 15.40 1.42 -0.85
C ASP A 228 14.18 2.33 -0.95
N LYS A 229 14.44 3.63 -1.11
CA LYS A 229 13.34 4.54 -1.45
C LYS A 229 12.81 4.17 -2.84
N PRO A 230 11.49 4.27 -3.09
CA PRO A 230 10.97 4.09 -4.43
C PRO A 230 11.70 5.03 -5.39
N ARG A 231 11.96 4.57 -6.62
CA ARG A 231 12.56 5.44 -7.64
C ARG A 231 11.66 6.65 -7.79
N VAL A 232 12.25 7.84 -7.64
CA VAL A 232 11.52 9.09 -7.67
C VAL A 232 10.88 9.24 -9.05
N ASN A 233 9.60 8.95 -9.15
CA ASN A 233 8.77 9.67 -10.08
C ASN A 233 8.41 10.99 -9.38
N ASP A 234 8.61 12.12 -10.05
CA ASP A 234 8.47 13.47 -9.50
C ASP A 234 7.04 13.81 -9.00
N LEU A 235 6.14 12.82 -8.94
CA LEU A 235 4.69 12.93 -8.93
C LEU A 235 4.06 12.67 -7.55
N HIS A 236 4.69 11.84 -6.71
CA HIS A 236 4.19 11.48 -5.38
C HIS A 236 5.25 11.70 -4.30
N PRO A 237 5.07 12.70 -3.42
CA PRO A 237 6.13 13.13 -2.51
C PRO A 237 6.50 12.12 -1.41
N THR A 238 5.60 11.22 -1.03
CA THR A 238 5.70 10.42 0.22
C THR A 238 5.33 8.94 0.05
N MET A 239 5.49 8.36 -1.14
CA MET A 239 5.15 6.96 -1.36
C MET A 239 6.06 6.00 -0.57
N LYS A 240 5.46 4.99 0.06
CA LYS A 240 6.17 3.89 0.72
C LYS A 240 6.49 2.78 -0.29
N PRO A 241 7.69 2.14 -0.24
CA PRO A 241 8.00 0.98 -1.06
C PRO A 241 6.99 -0.13 -0.85
N VAL A 242 6.52 -0.77 -1.92
CA VAL A 242 5.58 -1.89 -1.82
C VAL A 242 6.16 -3.04 -1.00
N GLU A 243 7.42 -3.41 -1.23
CA GLU A 243 8.10 -4.51 -0.51
C GLU A 243 8.18 -4.29 1.01
N LEU A 244 8.30 -3.02 1.44
CA LEU A 244 8.28 -2.66 2.86
C LEU A 244 6.93 -3.03 3.49
N VAL A 245 5.83 -2.75 2.78
CA VAL A 245 4.47 -3.06 3.22
C VAL A 245 4.21 -4.57 3.15
N GLU A 246 4.67 -5.25 2.09
CA GLU A 246 4.56 -6.70 1.94
C GLU A 246 5.20 -7.47 3.10
N ARG A 247 6.36 -7.01 3.59
CA ARG A 247 7.00 -7.61 4.77
C ARG A 247 6.10 -7.52 6.00
N ALA A 248 5.46 -6.38 6.22
CA ALA A 248 4.51 -6.23 7.33
C ALA A 248 3.28 -7.11 7.15
N ILE A 249 2.69 -7.15 5.95
CA ILE A 249 1.54 -8.00 5.60
C ILE A 249 1.85 -9.48 5.84
N THR A 250 2.99 -9.95 5.33
CA THR A 250 3.37 -11.36 5.42
C THR A 250 3.67 -11.79 6.85
N ASN A 251 4.23 -10.90 7.68
CA ASN A 251 4.50 -11.20 9.09
C ASN A 251 3.25 -11.26 9.96
N SER A 252 2.20 -10.52 9.59
CA SER A 252 1.06 -10.23 10.48
C SER A 252 -0.32 -10.60 9.91
N SER A 253 -0.38 -11.32 8.78
CA SER A 253 -1.63 -11.81 8.18
C SER A 253 -1.47 -13.14 7.43
N LYS A 254 -2.59 -13.81 7.16
CA LYS A 254 -2.71 -14.99 6.30
C LYS A 254 -3.23 -14.61 4.91
N SER A 255 -3.15 -15.55 3.96
CA SER A 255 -3.76 -15.37 2.64
C SER A 255 -5.26 -15.12 2.77
N ARG A 256 -5.79 -14.21 1.95
CA ARG A 256 -7.19 -13.74 1.93
C ARG A 256 -7.64 -12.94 3.16
N ASP A 257 -6.73 -12.62 4.08
CA ASP A 257 -7.02 -11.71 5.19
C ASP A 257 -7.26 -10.28 4.68
N ILE A 258 -7.93 -9.48 5.51
CA ILE A 258 -8.25 -8.08 5.23
C ILE A 258 -7.18 -7.15 5.82
N ILE A 259 -6.63 -6.28 4.97
CA ILE A 259 -5.62 -5.28 5.33
C ILE A 259 -6.26 -3.89 5.30
N LEU A 260 -6.24 -3.18 6.44
CA LEU A 260 -6.79 -1.83 6.55
C LEU A 260 -5.71 -0.77 6.35
N ASP A 261 -6.03 0.24 5.56
CA ASP A 261 -5.27 1.48 5.45
C ASP A 261 -6.22 2.68 5.37
N LEU A 262 -6.31 3.47 6.44
CA LEU A 262 -7.17 4.66 6.44
C LEU A 262 -6.53 5.89 5.79
N PHE A 263 -5.30 5.76 5.27
CA PHE A 263 -4.51 6.84 4.66
C PHE A 263 -3.87 6.34 3.36
N GLY A 264 -4.72 5.98 2.40
CA GLY A 264 -4.35 5.23 1.20
C GLY A 264 -3.30 5.90 0.32
N GLY A 265 -3.21 7.23 0.28
CA GLY A 265 -2.17 7.97 -0.42
C GLY A 265 -2.05 7.56 -1.89
N SER A 266 -0.88 7.05 -2.30
CA SER A 266 -0.65 6.55 -3.66
C SER A 266 -1.00 5.06 -3.85
N GLY A 267 -1.52 4.38 -2.83
CA GLY A 267 -2.02 3.01 -2.95
C GLY A 267 -1.00 1.90 -2.77
N SER A 268 0.17 2.14 -2.15
CA SER A 268 1.18 1.10 -1.95
C SER A 268 0.64 -0.10 -1.15
N THR A 269 -0.22 0.12 -0.16
CA THR A 269 -0.87 -0.94 0.61
C THR A 269 -1.79 -1.81 -0.25
N LEU A 270 -2.44 -1.22 -1.25
CA LEU A 270 -3.31 -1.95 -2.16
C LEU A 270 -2.50 -2.87 -3.07
N ILE A 271 -1.41 -2.37 -3.67
CA ILE A 271 -0.52 -3.19 -4.51
C ILE A 271 0.16 -4.30 -3.69
N ALA A 272 0.62 -4.00 -2.47
CA ALA A 272 1.20 -5.00 -1.58
C ALA A 272 0.18 -6.10 -1.20
N ALA A 273 -1.08 -5.73 -0.95
CA ALA A 273 -2.13 -6.70 -0.67
C ALA A 273 -2.47 -7.56 -1.89
N GLU A 274 -2.55 -6.96 -3.09
CA GLU A 274 -2.77 -7.67 -4.36
C GLU A 274 -1.69 -8.73 -4.58
N ARG A 275 -0.41 -8.32 -4.56
CA ARG A 275 0.77 -9.20 -4.74
C ARG A 275 0.84 -10.34 -3.74
N THR A 276 0.32 -10.11 -2.53
CA THR A 276 0.34 -11.10 -1.46
C THR A 276 -0.97 -11.89 -1.36
N GLY A 277 -1.96 -11.68 -2.24
CA GLY A 277 -3.23 -12.40 -2.20
C GLY A 277 -4.08 -12.11 -0.96
N ARG A 278 -4.09 -10.85 -0.51
CA ARG A 278 -4.91 -10.30 0.58
C ARG A 278 -5.91 -9.28 0.02
N SER A 279 -6.93 -8.92 0.80
CA SER A 279 -7.91 -7.91 0.40
C SER A 279 -7.65 -6.60 1.13
N ALA A 280 -7.49 -5.51 0.39
CA ALA A 280 -7.23 -4.20 0.97
C ALA A 280 -8.51 -3.39 1.15
N ARG A 281 -8.61 -2.68 2.27
CA ARG A 281 -9.65 -1.69 2.56
C ARG A 281 -8.96 -0.35 2.78
N LEU A 282 -9.01 0.49 1.76
CA LEU A 282 -8.34 1.79 1.74
C LEU A 282 -9.34 2.92 1.93
N MET A 283 -8.93 3.94 2.67
CA MET A 283 -9.59 5.24 2.70
C MET A 283 -8.63 6.32 2.24
N GLU A 284 -9.10 7.25 1.43
CA GLU A 284 -8.32 8.41 1.02
C GLU A 284 -9.23 9.65 0.97
N LEU A 285 -8.74 10.75 1.56
CA LEU A 285 -9.52 11.97 1.75
C LEU A 285 -9.59 12.81 0.47
N ASP A 286 -8.48 12.91 -0.27
CA ASP A 286 -8.41 13.69 -1.50
C ASP A 286 -8.88 12.84 -2.69
N PRO A 287 -9.97 13.22 -3.39
CA PRO A 287 -10.45 12.47 -4.55
C PRO A 287 -9.40 12.28 -5.65
N LYS A 288 -8.39 13.16 -5.77
CA LYS A 288 -7.30 12.99 -6.74
C LYS A 288 -6.41 11.81 -6.41
N TYR A 289 -6.19 11.55 -5.13
CA TYR A 289 -5.39 10.41 -4.69
C TYR A 289 -6.20 9.11 -4.73
N VAL A 290 -7.52 9.17 -4.55
CA VAL A 290 -8.42 8.04 -4.85
C VAL A 290 -8.27 7.60 -6.32
N ASP A 291 -8.31 8.54 -7.25
CA ASP A 291 -8.11 8.26 -8.68
C ASP A 291 -6.72 7.65 -8.97
N VAL A 292 -5.68 8.11 -8.27
CA VAL A 292 -4.32 7.56 -8.37
C VAL A 292 -4.32 6.10 -7.92
N ILE A 293 -4.93 5.78 -6.78
CA ILE A 293 -5.03 4.41 -6.27
C ILE A 293 -5.75 3.52 -7.28
N VAL A 294 -6.91 3.98 -7.78
CA VAL A 294 -7.71 3.23 -8.76
C VAL A 294 -6.92 3.00 -10.04
N THR A 295 -6.38 4.06 -10.63
CA THR A 295 -5.62 3.97 -11.89
C THR A 295 -4.38 3.07 -11.72
N ARG A 296 -3.65 3.20 -10.60
CA ARG A 296 -2.47 2.37 -10.30
C ARG A 296 -2.82 0.88 -10.26
N TRP A 297 -3.94 0.51 -9.65
CA TRP A 297 -4.39 -0.88 -9.62
C TRP A 297 -4.85 -1.39 -10.98
N GLN A 298 -5.59 -0.58 -11.75
CA GLN A 298 -6.01 -0.96 -13.09
C GLN A 298 -4.80 -1.17 -14.02
N ASP A 299 -3.81 -0.27 -13.94
CA ASP A 299 -2.57 -0.37 -14.72
C ASP A 299 -1.75 -1.60 -14.32
N TYR A 300 -1.73 -1.94 -13.02
CA TYR A 300 -1.00 -3.10 -12.50
C TYR A 300 -1.67 -4.44 -12.84
N THR A 301 -3.00 -4.52 -12.75
CA THR A 301 -3.74 -5.80 -12.89
C THR A 301 -4.40 -6.00 -14.25
N GLY A 302 -4.57 -4.95 -15.05
CA GLY A 302 -5.37 -4.96 -16.27
C GLY A 302 -6.90 -5.03 -16.04
N ASN A 303 -7.36 -5.04 -14.78
CA ASN A 303 -8.77 -5.12 -14.44
C ASN A 303 -9.41 -3.72 -14.33
N ALA A 304 -10.75 -3.67 -14.42
CA ALA A 304 -11.50 -2.42 -14.29
C ALA A 304 -12.11 -2.28 -12.89
N ALA A 305 -11.93 -1.11 -12.29
CA ALA A 305 -12.59 -0.74 -11.04
C ALA A 305 -14.03 -0.30 -11.32
N THR A 306 -14.96 -0.62 -10.42
CA THR A 306 -16.38 -0.25 -10.55
C THR A 306 -16.86 0.55 -9.35
N LEU A 307 -17.80 1.47 -9.58
CA LEU A 307 -18.43 2.22 -8.51
C LEU A 307 -19.48 1.36 -7.81
N ASP A 308 -19.42 1.29 -6.48
CA ASP A 308 -20.39 0.56 -5.67
C ASP A 308 -21.83 1.06 -5.92
N GLY A 309 -22.73 0.13 -6.25
CA GLY A 309 -24.15 0.41 -6.50
C GLY A 309 -24.53 0.87 -7.92
N ASP A 310 -23.59 1.13 -8.82
CA ASP A 310 -23.88 1.59 -10.21
C ASP A 310 -23.23 0.69 -11.29
N GLU A 311 -22.38 -0.28 -10.94
CA GLU A 311 -21.58 -1.14 -11.87
C GLU A 311 -20.75 -0.38 -12.93
N GLN A 312 -20.83 0.95 -12.98
CA GLN A 312 -20.09 1.81 -13.90
C GLN A 312 -18.60 1.71 -13.61
N THR A 313 -17.81 1.53 -14.66
CA THR A 313 -16.36 1.49 -14.52
C THR A 313 -15.79 2.88 -14.25
N PHE A 314 -14.61 2.92 -13.63
CA PHE A 314 -13.86 4.17 -13.44
C PHE A 314 -13.61 4.88 -14.77
N ASP A 315 -13.27 4.14 -15.83
CA ASP A 315 -13.00 4.70 -17.15
C ASP A 315 -14.25 5.23 -17.86
N ASP A 316 -15.41 4.60 -17.68
CA ASP A 316 -16.69 5.14 -18.16
C ASP A 316 -16.97 6.50 -17.52
N LEU A 317 -16.82 6.58 -16.20
CA LEU A 317 -17.04 7.82 -15.44
C LEU A 317 -16.00 8.89 -15.80
N LYS A 318 -14.75 8.50 -16.03
CA LYS A 318 -13.67 9.37 -16.50
C LYS A 318 -14.01 9.98 -17.87
N ALA A 319 -14.55 9.18 -18.80
CA ALA A 319 -14.96 9.67 -20.11
C ALA A 319 -16.14 10.65 -20.03
N GLN A 320 -17.12 10.39 -19.17
CA GLN A 320 -18.28 11.26 -18.97
C GLN A 320 -17.95 12.60 -18.29
N ARG A 321 -16.97 12.60 -17.38
CA ARG A 321 -16.59 13.76 -16.56
C ARG A 321 -15.50 14.63 -17.21
N ARG A 322 -14.99 14.28 -18.40
CA ARG A 322 -14.09 15.16 -19.16
C ARG A 322 -14.78 16.52 -19.44
N PRO A 323 -14.09 17.66 -19.24
CA PRO A 323 -14.64 18.95 -19.62
C PRO A 323 -15.03 18.93 -21.09
N LYS A 324 -16.23 19.45 -21.42
CA LYS A 324 -16.74 19.52 -22.80
C LYS A 324 -15.95 20.45 -23.74
N ASP A 325 -14.95 21.17 -23.23
CA ASP A 325 -14.19 22.17 -23.99
C ASP A 325 -12.70 21.77 -24.09
N ALA A 326 -12.43 20.83 -25.00
CA ALA A 326 -11.10 20.59 -25.57
C ALA A 326 -11.24 20.15 -27.05
N ALA A 327 -12.15 20.81 -27.76
CA ALA A 327 -12.31 20.75 -29.22
C ALA A 327 -12.11 22.15 -29.80
#